data_AF-A0AAD7DPI8-F1
#
_entry.id   AF-A0AAD7DPI8-F1
#
_cell.length_a   1.000
_cell.length_b   1.000
_cell.length_c   1.000
_cell.angle_alpha   90.00
_cell.angle_beta   90.00
_cell.angle_gamma   90.00
#
_symmetry.space_group_name_H-M   'P 1'
#
loop_
_entity.id
_entity.type
_entity.pdbx_description
1 polymer ?
#
loop_
_entity_poly.entity_id
_entity_poly.type
_entity_poly.pdbx_seq_one_letter_code
_entity_poly.pdbx_strand_id
1 'polypeptide(L)'
;GYEPIAQVLFEQLDVDVYFLEFDTERAGTFEPLRFLPKGEKVVMLGLVSSKVPQLESKEFIKARIAEAAKFAPLEQLALSPQCGFSSTVHGNEITIADQWAKMQLVNEIATEVWGSA
;
A
#
# COMPACT_ATOMS: atom_id res chain seq x y z
N GLY A 1 -5.99 1.71 -12.61
CA GLY A 1 -4.69 1.33 -12.03
C GLY A 1 -3.52 1.95 -12.77
N TYR A 2 -2.30 1.64 -12.33
CA TYR A 2 -1.06 2.31 -12.75
C TYR A 2 -0.49 1.86 -14.09
N GLU A 3 -1.02 0.78 -14.68
CA GLU A 3 -0.53 0.17 -15.93
C GLU A 3 -0.23 1.19 -17.06
N PRO A 4 -1.10 2.18 -17.38
CA PRO A 4 -0.82 3.12 -18.49
C PRO A 4 0.38 4.03 -18.28
N ILE A 5 0.85 4.20 -17.05
CA ILE A 5 1.95 5.10 -16.69
C ILE A 5 3.13 4.37 -16.04
N ALA A 6 3.08 3.05 -15.90
CA ALA A 6 4.00 2.29 -15.05
C ALA A 6 5.48 2.45 -15.44
N GLN A 7 5.78 2.42 -16.74
CA GLN A 7 7.15 2.62 -17.23
C GLN A 7 7.68 4.01 -16.91
N VAL A 8 6.90 5.05 -17.19
CA VAL A 8 7.29 6.43 -16.86
C VAL A 8 7.44 6.60 -15.34
N LEU A 9 6.49 6.06 -14.58
CA LEU A 9 6.45 6.13 -13.13
C LEU A 9 7.71 5.51 -12.49
N PHE A 10 8.11 4.31 -12.90
CA PHE A 10 9.21 3.58 -12.24
C PHE A 10 10.58 3.81 -12.87
N GLU A 11 10.66 4.04 -14.19
CA GLU A 11 11.92 4.17 -14.90
C GLU A 11 12.41 5.62 -15.00
N GLN A 12 11.49 6.61 -15.04
CA GLN A 12 11.86 8.01 -15.28
C GLN A 12 11.81 8.90 -14.04
N LEU A 13 11.03 8.54 -13.01
CA LEU A 13 11.00 9.32 -11.78
C LEU A 13 12.18 8.94 -10.88
N ASP A 14 12.96 9.95 -10.52
CA ASP A 14 14.08 9.82 -9.58
C ASP A 14 13.61 10.11 -8.15
N VAL A 15 12.94 9.11 -7.56
CA VAL A 15 12.47 9.12 -6.18
C VAL A 15 12.84 7.82 -5.49
N ASP A 16 13.03 7.88 -4.18
CA ASP A 16 13.38 6.72 -3.35
C ASP A 16 12.15 5.87 -3.02
N VAL A 17 10.99 6.50 -2.81
CA VAL A 17 9.79 5.84 -2.29
C VAL A 17 8.53 6.25 -3.06
N TYR A 18 7.72 5.26 -3.41
CA TYR A 18 6.40 5.45 -4.01
C TYR A 18 5.29 5.10 -3.03
N PHE A 19 4.29 5.97 -2.87
CA PHE A 19 3.05 5.64 -2.16
C PHE A 19 1.94 5.42 -3.17
N LEU A 20 1.48 4.17 -3.30
CA LEU A 20 0.54 3.76 -4.35
C LEU A 20 -0.72 3.13 -3.73
N GLU A 21 -1.88 3.61 -4.16
CA GLU A 21 -3.19 3.13 -3.68
C GLU A 21 -3.54 1.79 -4.35
N PHE A 22 -3.86 0.76 -3.56
CA PHE A 22 -4.21 -0.60 -4.03
C PHE A 22 -5.34 -1.26 -3.23
N ASP A 23 -6.11 -0.47 -2.47
CA ASP A 23 -7.14 -0.94 -1.53
C ASP A 23 -8.46 -1.37 -2.22
N THR A 24 -8.70 -0.95 -3.46
CA THR A 24 -9.92 -1.28 -4.22
C THR A 24 -9.62 -1.93 -5.57
N GLU A 25 -10.58 -2.67 -6.14
CA GLU A 25 -10.45 -3.26 -7.48
C GLU A 25 -10.16 -2.20 -8.57
N ARG A 26 -10.67 -0.97 -8.39
CA ARG A 26 -10.44 0.15 -9.31
C ARG A 26 -8.96 0.57 -9.36
N ALA A 27 -8.21 0.34 -8.29
CA ALA A 27 -6.77 0.58 -8.24
C ALA A 27 -5.99 -0.35 -9.20
N GLY A 28 -6.62 -1.42 -9.69
CA GLY A 28 -6.04 -2.36 -10.66
C GLY A 28 -5.22 -3.46 -10.01
N THR A 29 -4.38 -4.10 -10.83
CA THR A 29 -3.52 -5.23 -10.45
C THR A 29 -2.13 -4.76 -10.01
N PHE A 30 -1.33 -5.67 -9.46
CA PHE A 30 0.09 -5.41 -9.12
C PHE A 30 1.05 -5.61 -10.29
N GLU A 31 0.55 -6.00 -11.48
CA GLU A 31 1.37 -6.16 -12.68
C GLU A 31 2.27 -4.96 -13.01
N PRO A 32 1.88 -3.70 -12.78
CA PRO A 32 2.74 -2.54 -12.99
C PRO A 32 4.08 -2.59 -12.23
N LEU A 33 4.13 -3.27 -11.09
CA LEU A 33 5.35 -3.39 -10.26
C LEU A 33 6.49 -4.12 -10.98
N ARG A 34 6.22 -4.84 -12.07
CA ARG A 34 7.25 -5.48 -12.91
C ARG A 34 8.24 -4.48 -13.53
N PHE A 35 7.87 -3.20 -13.57
CA PHE A 35 8.74 -2.12 -14.05
C PHE A 35 9.54 -1.46 -12.92
N LEU A 36 9.33 -1.84 -11.65
CA LEU A 36 10.12 -1.32 -10.54
C LEU A 36 11.58 -1.76 -10.73
N PRO A 37 12.54 -0.82 -10.84
CA PRO A 37 13.95 -1.19 -10.94
C PRO A 37 14.41 -1.88 -9.67
N LYS A 38 15.23 -2.92 -9.84
CA LYS A 38 15.90 -3.56 -8.70
C LYS A 38 16.83 -2.58 -8.01
N GLY A 39 16.87 -2.60 -6.68
CA GLY A 39 17.77 -1.79 -5.89
C GLY A 39 17.09 -1.17 -4.69
N GLU A 40 17.33 0.12 -4.46
CA GLU A 40 16.98 0.82 -3.22
C GLU A 40 15.58 1.45 -3.24
N LYS A 41 14.91 1.48 -4.40
CA LYS A 41 13.57 2.07 -4.51
C LYS A 41 12.54 1.19 -3.80
N VAL A 42 11.66 1.81 -3.02
CA VAL A 42 10.63 1.12 -2.22
C VAL A 42 9.23 1.52 -2.68
N VAL A 43 8.31 0.55 -2.72
CA VAL A 43 6.88 0.79 -2.94
C VAL A 43 6.11 0.53 -1.66
N MET A 44 5.48 1.59 -1.15
CA MET A 44 4.49 1.54 -0.08
C MET A 44 3.14 1.13 -0.68
N LEU A 45 2.73 -0.10 -0.41
CA LEU A 45 1.46 -0.66 -0.83
C LEU A 45 0.34 -0.09 0.06
N GLY A 46 -0.47 0.79 -0.51
CA GLY A 46 -1.63 1.39 0.12
C GLY A 46 -2.81 0.41 0.15
N LEU A 47 -2.77 -0.56 1.07
CA LEU A 47 -3.76 -1.66 1.14
C LEU A 47 -4.80 -1.50 2.25
N VAL A 48 -4.57 -0.58 3.18
CA VAL A 48 -5.49 -0.29 4.28
C VAL A 48 -6.29 0.96 3.95
N SER A 49 -7.62 0.89 3.94
CA SER A 49 -8.46 2.01 3.56
C SER A 49 -8.47 3.10 4.63
N SER A 50 -8.20 4.34 4.24
CA SER A 50 -8.33 5.53 5.11
C SER A 50 -9.69 6.24 4.99
N LYS A 51 -10.65 5.64 4.25
CA LYS A 51 -11.93 6.25 3.88
C LYS A 51 -13.12 5.66 4.62
N VAL A 52 -13.02 4.41 5.08
CA VAL A 52 -14.09 3.68 5.78
C VAL A 52 -13.61 3.20 7.15
N PRO A 53 -14.51 3.09 8.15
CA PRO A 53 -14.13 2.68 9.51
C PRO A 53 -13.85 1.17 9.62
N GLN A 54 -14.41 0.37 8.72
CA GLN A 54 -14.23 -1.09 8.72
C GLN A 54 -12.75 -1.46 8.68
N LEU A 55 -12.33 -2.30 9.62
CA LEU A 55 -10.98 -2.83 9.69
C LEU A 55 -10.81 -3.98 8.71
N GLU A 56 -9.69 -3.98 8.00
CA GLU A 56 -9.31 -4.99 7.03
C GLU A 56 -8.85 -6.29 7.72
N SER A 57 -9.08 -7.44 7.09
CA SER A 57 -8.54 -8.72 7.58
C SER A 57 -7.02 -8.77 7.37
N LYS A 58 -6.28 -9.20 8.40
CA LYS A 58 -4.83 -9.44 8.30
C LYS A 58 -4.50 -10.43 7.20
N GLU A 59 -5.24 -11.52 7.13
CA GLU A 59 -5.04 -12.61 6.16
C GLU A 59 -5.23 -12.09 4.74
N PHE A 60 -6.25 -11.26 4.53
CA PHE A 60 -6.49 -10.62 3.25
C PHE A 60 -5.32 -9.71 2.84
N ILE A 61 -4.87 -8.83 3.74
CA ILE A 61 -3.76 -7.90 3.44
C ILE A 61 -2.46 -8.67 3.16
N LYS A 62 -2.13 -9.70 3.95
CA LYS A 62 -0.96 -10.55 3.70
C LYS A 62 -1.03 -11.27 2.36
N ALA A 63 -2.21 -11.78 1.97
CA ALA A 63 -2.40 -12.40 0.67
C ALA A 63 -2.15 -11.40 -0.47
N ARG A 64 -2.59 -10.15 -0.31
CA ARG A 64 -2.34 -9.05 -1.26
C ARG A 64 -0.87 -8.66 -1.33
N ILE A 65 -0.15 -8.62 -0.19
CA ILE A 65 1.31 -8.42 -0.18
C ILE A 65 2.01 -9.56 -0.92
N ALA A 66 1.63 -10.81 -0.66
CA ALA A 66 2.19 -11.97 -1.35
C ALA A 66 1.90 -11.96 -2.86
N GLU A 67 0.75 -11.42 -3.28
CA GLU A 67 0.42 -11.18 -4.69
C GLU A 67 1.34 -10.13 -5.31
N ALA A 68 1.56 -8.99 -4.64
CA ALA A 68 2.49 -7.95 -5.09
C ALA A 68 3.93 -8.45 -5.20
N ALA A 69 4.36 -9.29 -4.24
CA ALA A 69 5.69 -9.90 -4.20
C ALA A 69 5.97 -10.87 -5.38
N LYS A 70 4.97 -11.20 -6.20
CA LYS A 70 5.18 -11.92 -7.47
C LYS A 70 5.80 -11.03 -8.55
N PHE A 71 5.67 -9.71 -8.42
CA PHE A 71 6.08 -8.73 -9.44
C PHE A 71 7.29 -7.87 -9.02
N ALA A 72 7.49 -7.67 -7.72
CA ALA A 72 8.63 -6.94 -7.17
C ALA A 72 9.22 -7.67 -5.94
N PRO A 73 10.52 -7.53 -5.65
CA PRO A 73 11.12 -8.17 -4.48
C PRO A 73 10.48 -7.69 -3.18
N LEU A 74 10.26 -8.61 -2.23
CA LEU A 74 9.57 -8.31 -0.96
C LEU A 74 10.31 -7.23 -0.16
N GLU A 75 11.64 -7.21 -0.23
CA GLU A 75 12.51 -6.20 0.40
C GLU A 75 12.34 -4.79 -0.17
N GLN A 76 11.76 -4.65 -1.37
CA GLN A 76 11.42 -3.36 -1.98
C GLN A 76 9.94 -2.99 -1.77
N LEU A 77 9.21 -3.74 -0.96
CA LEU A 77 7.79 -3.51 -0.66
C LEU A 77 7.62 -3.16 0.83
N ALA A 78 6.62 -2.33 1.11
CA ALA A 78 6.20 -1.98 2.46
C ALA A 78 4.68 -1.77 2.51
N LEU A 79 4.10 -1.70 3.71
CA LEU A 79 2.66 -1.54 3.92
C LEU A 79 2.31 -0.15 4.42
N SER A 80 1.24 0.44 3.88
CA SER A 80 0.69 1.71 4.36
C SER A 80 -0.84 1.77 4.22
N PRO A 81 -1.51 2.73 4.88
CA PRO A 81 -2.83 3.16 4.47
C PRO A 81 -2.81 3.68 3.02
N GLN A 82 -3.93 3.57 2.29
CA GLN A 82 -4.03 4.05 0.92
C GLN A 82 -3.69 5.55 0.81
N CYS A 83 -4.10 6.34 1.78
CA CYS A 83 -3.93 7.79 1.79
C CYS A 83 -3.92 8.28 3.24
N GLY A 84 -3.76 9.58 3.45
CA GLY A 84 -3.93 10.18 4.77
C GLY A 84 -5.35 10.03 5.32
N PHE A 85 -5.50 10.14 6.64
CA PHE A 85 -6.80 10.13 7.33
C PHE A 85 -7.49 11.50 7.38
N SER A 86 -6.86 12.54 6.83
CA SER A 86 -7.45 13.88 6.78
C SER A 86 -8.72 13.87 5.93
N SER A 87 -9.81 14.42 6.46
CA SER A 87 -11.08 14.51 5.74
C SER A 87 -10.97 15.44 4.54
N THR A 88 -11.56 15.02 3.41
CA THR A 88 -11.95 15.95 2.33
C THR A 88 -13.33 16.55 2.66
N VAL A 89 -13.81 17.50 1.85
CA VAL A 89 -15.07 18.26 2.05
C VAL A 89 -16.30 17.38 2.34
N HIS A 90 -16.29 16.11 1.93
CA HIS A 90 -17.40 15.17 2.16
C HIS A 90 -17.34 14.42 3.50
N GLY A 91 -16.25 14.52 4.27
CA GLY A 91 -16.05 13.80 5.53
C GLY A 91 -15.86 12.29 5.31
N ASN A 92 -14.75 11.74 5.79
CA ASN A 92 -14.66 10.28 5.93
C ASN A 92 -15.35 9.93 7.26
N GLU A 93 -16.19 8.90 7.29
CA GLU A 93 -16.79 8.36 8.53
C GLU A 93 -15.74 7.57 9.32
N ILE A 94 -14.61 8.20 9.66
CA ILE A 94 -13.50 7.56 10.38
C ILE A 94 -13.24 8.31 11.68
N THR A 95 -13.39 7.62 12.81
CA THR A 95 -13.09 8.19 14.12
C THR A 95 -11.60 8.13 14.40
N ILE A 96 -11.14 8.89 15.42
CA ILE A 96 -9.75 8.79 15.89
C ILE A 96 -9.43 7.35 16.35
N ALA A 97 -10.38 6.66 16.96
CA ALA A 97 -10.20 5.27 17.39
C ALA A 97 -9.99 4.33 16.18
N ASP A 98 -10.74 4.52 15.10
CA ASP A 98 -10.58 3.75 13.86
C ASP A 98 -9.21 4.01 13.21
N GLN A 99 -8.75 5.26 13.23
CA GLN A 99 -7.40 5.61 12.72
C GLN A 99 -6.31 4.87 13.49
N TRP A 100 -6.39 4.85 14.83
CA TRP A 100 -5.43 4.11 15.65
C TRP A 100 -5.50 2.60 15.42
N ALA A 101 -6.70 2.03 15.32
CA ALA A 101 -6.87 0.61 15.04
C ALA A 101 -6.25 0.22 13.69
N LYS A 102 -6.41 1.07 12.65
CA LYS A 102 -5.80 0.86 11.34
C LYS A 102 -4.28 0.98 11.38
N MET A 103 -3.72 1.94 12.13
CA MET A 103 -2.27 2.06 12.28
C MET A 103 -1.68 0.88 13.06
N GLN A 104 -2.37 0.39 14.08
CA GLN A 104 -1.99 -0.83 14.80
C GLN A 104 -1.99 -2.04 13.86
N LEU A 105 -3.03 -2.21 13.03
CA LEU A 105 -3.09 -3.26 12.02
C LEU A 105 -1.91 -3.21 11.06
N VAL A 106 -1.58 -2.02 10.54
CA VAL A 106 -0.42 -1.82 9.64
C VAL A 106 0.87 -2.27 10.34
N ASN A 107 1.10 -1.82 11.57
CA ASN A 107 2.30 -2.15 12.32
C ASN A 107 2.42 -3.65 12.63
N GLU A 108 1.32 -4.29 13.04
CA GLU A 108 1.27 -5.72 13.32
C GLU A 108 1.60 -6.54 12.07
N ILE A 109 0.95 -6.23 10.93
CA ILE A 109 1.23 -6.93 9.68
C ILE A 109 2.66 -6.67 9.22
N ALA A 110 3.15 -5.43 9.31
CA ALA A 110 4.50 -5.09 8.91
C ALA A 110 5.55 -5.88 9.71
N THR A 111 5.33 -5.99 11.03
CA THR A 111 6.17 -6.80 11.93
C THR A 111 6.12 -8.28 11.56
N GLU A 112 4.93 -8.81 11.26
CA GLU A 112 4.73 -10.22 10.91
C GLU A 112 5.31 -10.59 9.53
N VAL A 113 5.39 -9.65 8.57
CA VAL A 113 5.86 -9.90 7.20
C VAL A 113 7.36 -9.63 7.04
N TRP A 114 7.87 -8.51 7.54
CA TRP A 114 9.25 -8.07 7.32
C TRP A 114 10.18 -8.27 8.53
N GLY A 115 9.62 -8.46 9.73
CA GLY A 115 10.41 -8.59 10.96
C GLY A 115 10.92 -7.23 11.45
N SER A 116 10.54 -6.86 12.68
CA SER A 116 10.87 -5.60 13.39
C SER A 116 10.80 -4.33 12.53
N ALA A 117 9.65 -3.65 12.62
CA ALA A 117 9.47 -2.25 12.23
C ALA A 117 10.21 -1.28 13.18
#